data_AF-A0A6M0PB43-F1
#
_entry.id   AF-A0A6M0PB43-F1
#
_cell.length_a   1.000
_cell.length_b   1.000
_cell.length_c   1.000
_cell.angle_alpha   90.00
_cell.angle_beta   90.00
_cell.angle_gamma   90.00
#
_symmetry.space_group_name_H-M   'P 1'
#
loop_
_entity.id
_entity.type
_entity.pdbx_description
1 polymer ?
#
loop_
_entity_poly.entity_id
_entity_poly.type
_entity_poly.pdbx_seq_one_letter_code
_entity_poly.pdbx_strand_id
1 'polypeptide(L)'
;MKQRRDKLVLLRKSKEYLQKDVVDILDKKYNIIISDSYYGMIEQGKRTPSLTVALAISDIFQADPNEIFFGKKQQNVVLRR
;
A
#
# COMPACT_ATOMS: atom_id res chain seq x y z
N MET A 1 -16.41 -4.74 4.15
CA MET A 1 -15.11 -5.32 3.76
C MET A 1 -14.15 -4.20 3.39
N LYS A 2 -12.93 -4.13 3.96
CA LYS A 2 -11.90 -3.22 3.44
C LYS A 2 -11.40 -3.79 2.11
N GLN A 3 -11.38 -2.96 1.08
CA GLN A 3 -10.95 -3.37 -0.25
C GLN A 3 -9.42 -3.55 -0.28
N ARG A 4 -8.95 -4.49 -1.10
CA ARG A 4 -7.53 -4.70 -1.37
C ARG A 4 -6.94 -3.43 -1.99
N ARG A 5 -5.70 -3.07 -1.62
CA ARG A 5 -4.99 -1.93 -2.20
C ARG A 5 -4.29 -2.35 -3.49
N ASP A 6 -5.09 -2.58 -4.54
CA ASP A 6 -4.57 -3.10 -5.82
C ASP A 6 -3.50 -2.19 -6.43
N LYS A 7 -3.63 -0.86 -6.27
CA LYS A 7 -2.60 0.11 -6.68
C LYS A 7 -1.24 -0.18 -6.03
N LEU A 8 -1.21 -0.46 -4.73
CA LEU A 8 0.04 -0.79 -4.01
C LEU A 8 0.67 -2.07 -4.55
N VAL A 9 -0.16 -3.11 -4.77
CA VAL A 9 0.30 -4.38 -5.32
C VAL A 9 0.87 -4.21 -6.72
N LEU A 10 0.21 -3.42 -7.57
CA LEU A 10 0.66 -3.14 -8.93
C LEU A 10 1.98 -2.38 -8.93
N LEU A 11 2.11 -1.34 -8.11
CA LEU A 11 3.36 -0.59 -7.97
C LEU A 11 4.52 -1.50 -7.55
N ARG A 12 4.32 -2.33 -6.52
CA ARG A 12 5.34 -3.29 -6.09
C ARG A 12 5.73 -4.26 -7.20
N LYS A 13 4.75 -4.87 -7.87
CA LYS A 13 5.01 -5.82 -8.96
C LYS A 13 5.67 -5.17 -10.17
N SER A 14 5.36 -3.91 -10.48
CA SER A 14 5.99 -3.16 -11.58
C SER A 14 7.48 -2.88 -11.34
N LYS A 15 7.92 -2.95 -10.08
CA LYS A 15 9.33 -2.89 -9.67
C LYS A 15 9.96 -4.28 -9.51
N GLU A 16 9.22 -5.35 -9.83
CA GLU A 16 9.62 -6.75 -9.61
C GLU A 16 9.96 -7.08 -8.15
N TYR A 17 9.44 -6.29 -7.20
CA TYR A 17 9.72 -6.47 -5.77
C TYR A 17 8.83 -7.54 -5.14
N LEU A 18 9.43 -8.37 -4.29
CA LEU A 18 8.76 -9.17 -3.28
C LEU A 18 8.30 -8.26 -2.13
N GLN A 19 7.44 -8.77 -1.26
CA GLN A 19 7.04 -8.04 -0.05
C GLN A 19 8.25 -7.78 0.86
N LYS A 20 9.12 -8.78 0.98
CA LYS A 20 10.39 -8.69 1.71
C LYS A 20 11.28 -7.55 1.21
N ASP A 21 11.39 -7.37 -0.11
CA ASP A 21 12.23 -6.31 -0.67
C ASP A 21 11.74 -4.92 -0.22
N VAL A 22 10.43 -4.70 -0.16
CA VAL A 22 9.87 -3.43 0.32
C VAL A 22 10.14 -3.24 1.81
N VAL A 23 10.02 -4.30 2.61
CA VAL A 23 10.35 -4.28 4.04
C VAL A 23 11.83 -3.97 4.27
N ASP A 24 12.72 -4.60 3.50
CA ASP A 24 14.17 -4.37 3.58
C ASP A 24 14.53 -2.92 3.19
N ILE A 25 13.82 -2.33 2.21
CA ILE A 25 13.99 -0.91 1.84
C ILE A 25 13.47 0.01 2.95
N LEU A 26 12.32 -0.31 3.56
CA LEU A 26 11.75 0.46 4.67
C LEU A 26 12.71 0.51 5.86
N ASP A 27 13.35 -0.62 6.19
CA ASP A 27 14.37 -0.71 7.22
C ASP A 27 15.60 0.13 6.83
N LYS A 28 16.25 -0.21 5.71
CA LYS A 28 17.54 0.39 5.32
C LYS A 28 17.48 1.89 5.01
N LYS A 29 16.40 2.38 4.38
CA LYS A 29 16.30 3.78 3.93
C LYS A 29 15.57 4.68 4.92
N TYR A 30 14.64 4.15 5.71
CA TYR A 30 13.77 4.95 6.57
C TYR A 30 13.84 4.56 8.06
N ASN A 31 14.63 3.55 8.43
CA ASN A 31 14.69 3.00 9.78
C ASN A 31 13.30 2.55 10.28
N ILE A 32 12.49 2.00 9.37
CA ILE A 32 11.14 1.51 9.65
C ILE A 32 11.17 -0.01 9.62
N ILE A 33 11.16 -0.61 10.82
CA ILE A 33 11.19 -2.06 11.00
C ILE A 33 9.75 -2.58 11.10
N ILE A 34 9.30 -3.31 10.07
CA ILE A 34 8.02 -4.01 10.04
C ILE A 34 8.23 -5.44 9.52
N SER A 35 7.23 -6.31 9.68
CA SER A 35 7.30 -7.66 9.10
C SER A 35 6.70 -7.73 7.70
N ASP A 36 7.14 -8.71 6.91
CA ASP A 36 6.56 -9.05 5.60
C ASP A 36 5.05 -9.27 5.69
N SER A 37 4.60 -9.97 6.75
CA SER A 37 3.19 -10.21 7.01
C SER A 37 2.43 -8.91 7.28
N TYR A 38 3.01 -7.97 8.03
CA TYR A 38 2.41 -6.65 8.25
C TYR A 38 2.27 -5.87 6.94
N TYR A 39 3.31 -5.84 6.11
CA TYR A 39 3.24 -5.24 4.78
C TYR A 39 2.19 -5.91 3.89
N GLY A 40 2.13 -7.24 3.88
CA GLY A 40 1.09 -7.99 3.17
C GLY A 40 -0.32 -7.68 3.63
N MET A 41 -0.54 -7.46 4.94
CA MET A 41 -1.82 -7.00 5.46
C MET A 41 -2.16 -5.56 5.04
N ILE A 42 -1.17 -4.70 4.80
CA ILE A 42 -1.38 -3.39 4.17
C ILE A 42 -1.81 -3.61 2.71
N GLU A 43 -1.16 -4.45 1.93
CA GLU A 43 -1.60 -4.71 0.54
C GLU A 43 -3.05 -5.24 0.49
N GLN A 44 -3.42 -6.11 1.42
CA GLN A 44 -4.76 -6.69 1.51
C GLN A 44 -5.84 -5.73 2.04
N GLY A 45 -5.50 -4.51 2.45
CA GLY A 45 -6.45 -3.59 3.06
C GLY A 45 -6.81 -3.91 4.52
N LYS A 46 -6.29 -5.00 5.10
CA LYS A 46 -6.60 -5.44 6.47
C LYS A 46 -5.99 -4.53 7.54
N ARG A 47 -4.84 -3.92 7.23
CA ARG A 47 -4.16 -2.96 8.13
C ARG A 47 -4.12 -1.58 7.50
N THR A 48 -4.21 -0.56 8.35
CA THR A 48 -3.96 0.83 7.96
C THR A 48 -2.62 1.19 8.59
N PRO A 49 -1.58 1.50 7.79
CA PRO A 49 -0.28 1.85 8.33
C PRO A 49 -0.34 3.18 9.10
N SER A 50 0.69 3.44 9.91
CA SER A 50 0.92 4.79 10.43
C SER A 50 1.24 5.75 9.29
N LEU A 51 1.09 7.06 9.53
CA LEU A 51 1.42 8.08 8.53
C LEU A 51 2.86 7.95 8.03
N THR A 52 3.81 7.73 8.95
CA THR A 52 5.24 7.55 8.62
C THR A 52 5.46 6.39 7.64
N VAL A 53 4.84 5.23 7.91
CA VAL A 53 4.95 4.05 7.03
C VAL A 53 4.27 4.32 5.69
N ALA A 54 3.10 4.97 5.68
CA ALA A 54 2.38 5.30 4.45
C ALA A 54 3.19 6.22 3.53
N LEU A 55 3.81 7.27 4.10
CA LEU A 55 4.64 8.21 3.35
C LEU A 55 5.93 7.54 2.83
N ALA A 56 6.59 6.72 3.64
CA ALA A 56 7.78 5.99 3.20
C ALA A 56 7.48 5.03 2.04
N ILE A 57 6.37 4.27 2.12
CA ILE A 57 5.90 3.42 1.01
C ILE A 57 5.63 4.24 -0.25
N SER A 58 5.01 5.41 -0.09
CA SER A 58 4.69 6.31 -1.20
C SER A 58 5.96 6.84 -1.87
N ASP A 59 6.99 7.18 -1.10
CA ASP A 59 8.30 7.59 -1.63
C ASP A 59 9.03 6.43 -2.32
N ILE A 60 8.99 5.20 -1.79
CA ILE A 60 9.57 4.01 -2.47
C ILE A 60 9.01 3.85 -3.89
N PHE A 61 7.71 4.08 -4.05
CA PHE A 61 7.03 3.90 -5.33
C PHE A 61 6.85 5.19 -6.14
N GLN A 62 7.33 6.34 -5.64
CA GLN A 62 7.16 7.66 -6.26
C GLN A 62 5.70 7.92 -6.67
N ALA A 63 4.78 7.64 -5.75
CA ALA A 63 3.34 7.71 -5.97
C ALA A 63 2.65 8.52 -4.87
N ASP A 64 1.48 9.12 -5.19
CA ASP A 64 0.72 9.89 -4.20
C ASP A 64 0.11 8.95 -3.14
N PRO A 65 0.37 9.17 -1.83
CA PRO A 65 -0.26 8.38 -0.75
C PRO A 65 -1.79 8.36 -0.84
N ASN A 66 -2.42 9.41 -1.35
CA ASN A 66 -3.88 9.46 -1.54
C ASN A 66 -4.36 8.41 -2.55
N GLU A 67 -3.62 8.19 -3.64
CA GLU A 67 -3.96 7.17 -4.62
C GLU A 67 -3.80 5.75 -4.05
N ILE A 68 -2.80 5.55 -3.19
CA ILE A 68 -2.48 4.24 -2.61
C ILE A 68 -3.47 3.87 -1.50
N PHE A 69 -3.75 4.82 -0.60
CA PHE A 69 -4.45 4.54 0.65
C PHE A 69 -5.90 5.03 0.69
N PHE A 70 -6.28 5.97 -0.19
CA PHE A 70 -7.61 6.59 -0.25
C PHE A 70 -8.31 6.47 -1.62
N GLY A 71 -7.65 5.84 -2.61
CA GLY A 71 -8.15 5.66 -3.96
C GLY A 71 -9.48 4.89 -4.07
N LYS A 72 -10.44 5.52 -4.77
CA LYS A 72 -11.81 5.08 -5.15
C LYS A 72 -12.53 4.17 -4.15
N LYS A 73 -13.38 4.77 -3.32
CA LYS A 73 -14.69 4.16 -3.00
C LYS A 73 -15.36 3.83 -4.33
N GLN A 74 -15.69 2.56 -4.59
CA GLN A 74 -16.67 2.22 -5.63
C GLN A 74 -17.92 3.06 -5.33
N GLN A 75 -18.18 4.07 -6.16
CA GLN A 75 -19.51 4.64 -6.21
C GLN A 75 -20.37 3.58 -6.86
N ASN A 76 -21.12 2.84 -6.05
CA ASN A 76 -22.26 2.09 -6.57
C ASN A 76 -23.24 3.14 -7.10
N VAL A 77 -23.11 3.48 -8.38
CA VAL A 77 -24.15 4.22 -9.09
C VAL A 77 -25.35 3.28 -9.12
N VAL A 78 -26.22 3.39 -8.13
CA VAL A 78 -27.52 2.72 -8.17
C VAL A 78 -28.31 3.41 -9.26
N LEU A 79 -28.25 2.85 -10.48
CA LEU A 79 -29.20 3.15 -11.53
C LEU A 79 -30.57 2.72 -11.02
N ARG A 80 -31.30 3.65 -10.40
CA ARG A 80 -32.73 3.49 -10.18
C ARG A 80 -33.37 3.57 -11.56
N ARG A 81 -33.80 2.42 -12.06
CA ARG A 81 -34.80 2.34 -13.14
C ARG A 81 -36.16 2.69 -12.57
#